data_AF-A0A6P6YAI2-F1
#
_entry.id   AF-A0A6P6YAI2-F1
#
_cell.length_a   1.000
_cell.length_b   1.000
_cell.length_c   1.000
_cell.angle_alpha   90.00
_cell.angle_beta   90.00
_cell.angle_gamma   90.00
#
_symmetry.space_group_name_H-M   'P 1'
#
loop_
_entity.id
_entity.type
_entity.pdbx_description
1 polymer ?
#
loop_
_entity_poly.entity_id
_entity_poly.type
_entity_poly.pdbx_seq_one_letter_code
_entity_poly.pdbx_strand_id
1 'polypeptide(L)'
;MAAPQFNLDPSKMQIINELEVEMVADMYNRMTRACRLKCIVRKYKDSELSKGESVCIDRCVAKYLDIHDKIGKKLNSLSHMDEEAAKKLQQEQQQLLQQQQQMQTK
;
A
#
# COMPACT_ATOMS: atom_id res chain seq x y z
N MET A 1 13.12 19.86 -12.48
CA MET A 1 12.22 18.76 -12.09
C MET A 1 11.03 18.81 -13.03
N ALA A 2 11.02 17.96 -14.05
CA ALA A 2 9.94 17.93 -15.04
C ALA A 2 8.77 17.12 -14.44
N ALA A 3 7.65 17.78 -14.21
CA ALA A 3 6.40 17.09 -13.92
C ALA A 3 5.98 16.31 -15.18
N PRO A 4 5.65 15.01 -15.10
CA PRO A 4 5.08 14.31 -16.23
C PRO A 4 3.70 14.90 -16.51
N GLN A 5 3.48 15.41 -17.74
CA GLN A 5 2.16 15.83 -18.18
C GLN A 5 1.30 14.58 -18.40
N PHE A 6 0.59 14.16 -17.35
CA PHE A 6 -0.46 13.16 -17.45
C PHE A 6 -1.69 13.82 -18.12
N ASN A 7 -1.91 13.54 -19.41
CA ASN A 7 -3.22 13.72 -20.04
C ASN A 7 -4.18 12.64 -19.52
N LEU A 8 -4.60 12.76 -18.26
CA LEU A 8 -5.64 11.91 -17.66
C LEU A 8 -7.00 12.50 -18.03
N ASP A 9 -7.86 11.66 -18.62
CA ASP A 9 -9.28 11.96 -18.78
C ASP A 9 -9.88 12.44 -17.45
N PRO A 10 -10.64 13.55 -17.39
CA PRO A 10 -11.14 14.13 -16.15
C PRO A 10 -11.94 13.14 -15.31
N SER A 11 -12.60 12.17 -15.93
CA SER A 11 -13.34 11.10 -15.24
C SER A 11 -12.40 10.14 -14.51
N LYS A 12 -11.24 9.83 -15.09
CA LYS A 12 -10.22 8.97 -14.45
C LYS A 12 -9.53 9.68 -13.28
N MET A 13 -9.36 10.99 -13.38
CA MET A 13 -8.80 11.81 -12.29
C MET A 13 -9.71 11.80 -11.05
N GLN A 14 -11.03 11.85 -11.24
CA GLN A 14 -12.00 11.79 -10.13
C GLN A 14 -11.93 10.46 -9.38
N ILE A 15 -11.88 9.34 -10.11
CA ILE A 15 -11.80 8.00 -9.51
C ILE A 15 -10.49 7.83 -8.72
N ILE A 16 -9.36 8.29 -9.27
CA ILE A 16 -8.07 8.20 -8.56
C ILE A 16 -8.10 9.02 -7.27
N ASN A 17 -8.60 10.25 -7.33
CA ASN A 17 -8.69 11.11 -6.15
C ASN A 17 -9.61 10.52 -5.07
N GLU A 18 -10.74 9.93 -5.46
CA GLU A 18 -11.66 9.28 -4.52
C GLU A 18 -10.99 8.09 -3.83
N LEU A 19 -10.31 7.24 -4.60
CA LEU A 19 -9.54 6.11 -4.07
C LEU A 19 -8.42 6.57 -3.13
N GLU A 20 -7.70 7.63 -3.48
CA GLU A 20 -6.66 8.21 -2.62
C GLU A 20 -7.22 8.67 -1.27
N VAL A 21 -8.38 9.35 -1.29
CA VAL A 21 -9.04 9.81 -0.05
C VAL A 21 -9.47 8.62 0.81
N GLU A 22 -10.10 7.60 0.22
CA GLU A 22 -10.52 6.40 0.95
C GLU A 22 -9.34 5.66 1.58
N MET A 23 -8.24 5.50 0.84
CA MET A 23 -7.02 4.87 1.35
C MET A 23 -6.41 5.64 2.51
N VAL A 24 -6.30 6.97 2.39
CA VAL A 24 -5.76 7.83 3.46
C VAL A 24 -6.68 7.79 4.69
N ALA A 25 -7.99 7.74 4.50
CA ALA A 25 -8.95 7.63 5.59
C ALA A 25 -8.82 6.30 6.36
N ASP A 26 -8.71 5.15 5.67
CA ASP A 26 -8.47 3.86 6.33
C ASP A 26 -7.14 3.84 7.09
N MET A 27 -6.08 4.36 6.49
CA MET A 27 -4.78 4.50 7.14
C MET A 27 -4.89 5.33 8.43
N TYR A 28 -5.54 6.49 8.36
CA TYR A 28 -5.73 7.39 9.50
C TYR A 28 -6.52 6.71 10.63
N ASN A 29 -7.59 5.99 10.30
CA ASN A 29 -8.41 5.28 11.28
C ASN A 29 -7.62 4.17 12.00
N ARG A 30 -6.85 3.37 11.24
CA ARG A 30 -6.00 2.30 11.81
C ARG A 30 -4.88 2.87 12.67
N MET A 31 -4.23 3.93 12.22
CA MET A 31 -3.17 4.62 12.96
C MET A 31 -3.71 5.20 14.27
N THR A 32 -4.84 5.92 14.21
CA THR A 32 -5.48 6.52 15.39
C THR A 32 -5.83 5.45 16.41
N ARG A 33 -6.42 4.33 15.97
CA ARG A 33 -6.74 3.20 16.85
C ARG A 33 -5.48 2.58 17.47
N ALA A 34 -4.43 2.38 16.69
CA ALA A 34 -3.17 1.81 17.16
C ALA A 34 -2.47 2.72 18.19
N CYS A 35 -2.36 4.02 17.91
CA CYS A 35 -1.72 4.97 18.81
C CYS A 35 -2.53 5.23 20.07
N ARG A 36 -3.87 5.29 19.97
CA ARG A 36 -4.74 5.33 21.15
C ARG A 36 -4.50 4.13 22.08
N LEU A 37 -4.45 2.92 21.53
CA LEU A 37 -4.23 1.70 22.34
C LEU A 37 -2.81 1.63 22.95
N LYS A 38 -1.80 2.21 22.29
CA LYS A 38 -0.41 2.19 22.75
C LYS A 38 -0.10 3.29 23.76
N CYS A 39 -0.69 4.47 23.60
CA CYS A 39 -0.29 5.65 24.35
C CYS A 39 -1.30 6.07 25.42
N ILE A 40 -2.58 5.74 25.29
CA ILE A 40 -3.61 6.18 26.23
C ILE A 40 -3.97 5.04 27.18
N VAL A 41 -3.78 5.26 28.48
CA VAL A 41 -4.08 4.26 29.51
C VAL A 41 -5.59 4.13 29.67
N ARG A 42 -6.10 2.90 29.81
CA ARG A 42 -7.56 2.65 29.94
C ARG A 42 -8.20 3.27 31.18
N LYS A 43 -7.40 3.53 32.22
CA LYS A 43 -7.83 4.20 33.45
C LYS A 43 -7.56 5.70 33.31
N TYR A 44 -8.55 6.42 32.81
CA TYR A 44 -8.50 7.87 32.70
C TYR A 44 -8.60 8.49 34.09
N LYS A 45 -7.57 9.26 34.47
CA LYS A 45 -7.60 10.09 35.69
C LYS A 45 -8.15 11.48 35.39
N ASP A 46 -7.76 12.02 34.23
CA ASP A 46 -8.08 13.37 33.79
C ASP A 46 -8.57 13.34 32.33
N SER A 47 -9.28 14.39 31.90
CA SER A 47 -9.77 14.53 30.52
C SER A 47 -8.72 15.04 29.54
N GLU A 48 -7.62 15.61 30.05
CA GLU A 48 -6.53 16.13 29.25
C GLU A 48 -5.42 15.10 29.07
N LEU A 49 -4.72 15.19 27.94
CA LEU A 49 -3.54 14.37 27.69
C LEU A 49 -2.40 14.84 28.60
N SER A 50 -1.86 13.91 29.37
CA SER A 50 -0.62 14.16 30.10
C SER A 50 0.52 14.41 29.12
N LYS A 51 1.56 15.14 29.57
CA LYS A 51 2.78 15.37 28.76
C LYS A 51 3.38 14.06 28.22
N GLY A 52 3.29 12.97 28.98
CA GLY A 52 3.77 11.65 28.57
C GLY A 52 2.94 11.05 27.43
N GLU A 53 1.62 11.20 27.48
CA GLU A 53 0.70 10.73 26.44
C GLU A 53 0.90 11.52 25.14
N SER A 54 1.02 12.85 25.21
CA SER A 54 1.28 13.69 24.04
C SER A 54 2.59 13.31 23.34
N VAL A 55 3.70 13.21 24.09
CA VAL A 55 5.00 12.78 23.54
C VAL A 55 4.95 11.34 23.00
N CYS A 56 4.17 10.46 23.63
CA CYS A 56 3.97 9.10 23.12
C CYS A 56 3.23 9.11 21.78
N ILE A 57 2.17 9.88 21.64
CA ILE A 57 1.39 10.00 20.39
C ILE A 57 2.28 10.45 19.25
N ASP A 58 3.08 11.51 19.44
CA ASP A 58 4.01 12.03 18.43
C ASP A 58 4.97 10.93 17.95
N ARG A 59 5.59 10.22 18.90
CA ARG A 59 6.49 9.09 18.60
C ARG A 59 5.76 7.92 17.93
N CYS A 60 4.52 7.66 18.33
CA CYS A 60 3.72 6.58 17.78
C CYS A 60 3.38 6.84 16.32
N VAL A 61 2.90 8.03 15.98
CA VAL A 61 2.59 8.44 14.61
C VAL A 61 3.83 8.38 13.74
N ALA A 62 4.96 8.93 14.21
CA ALA A 62 6.23 8.87 13.48
C ALA A 62 6.66 7.42 13.17
N LYS A 63 6.58 6.52 14.16
CA LYS A 63 6.89 5.09 13.98
C LYS A 63 5.89 4.37 13.08
N TYR A 64 4.60 4.71 13.18
CA TYR A 64 3.56 4.10 12.37
C TYR A 64 3.80 4.39 10.89
N LEU A 65 4.08 5.64 10.54
CA LEU A 65 4.35 6.06 9.17
C LEU A 65 5.65 5.43 8.62
N ASP A 66 6.73 5.36 9.42
CA ASP A 66 7.98 4.69 9.01
C ASP A 66 7.76 3.20 8.72
N ILE A 67 7.02 2.49 9.58
CA ILE A 67 6.67 1.08 9.35
C ILE A 67 5.72 0.92 8.16
N HIS A 68 4.74 1.81 8.01
CA HIS A 68 3.81 1.80 6.87
C HIS A 68 4.55 1.93 5.53
N ASP A 69 5.52 2.86 5.42
CA ASP A 69 6.36 3.02 4.23
C ASP A 69 7.21 1.77 3.93
N LYS A 70 7.86 1.20 4.96
CA LYS A 70 8.64 -0.03 4.81
C LYS A 70 7.81 -1.22 4.35
N ILE A 71 6.61 -1.38 4.90
CA ILE A 71 5.66 -2.41 4.47
C ILE A 71 5.24 -2.16 3.02
N GLY A 72 4.91 -0.91 2.66
CA GLY A 72 4.56 -0.54 1.29
C GLY A 72 5.65 -0.90 0.28
N LYS A 73 6.92 -0.57 0.58
CA LYS A 73 8.08 -0.96 -0.25
C LYS A 73 8.22 -2.46 -0.40
N LYS A 74 8.02 -3.22 0.69
CA LYS A 74 8.13 -4.68 0.66
C LYS A 74 7.00 -5.31 -0.15
N LEU A 75 5.76 -4.83 0.02
CA LEU A 75 4.60 -5.29 -0.76
C LEU A 75 4.83 -5.04 -2.25
N ASN A 76 5.26 -3.84 -2.63
CA ASN A 76 5.54 -3.53 -4.03
C ASN A 76 6.65 -4.43 -4.62
N SER A 77 7.72 -4.68 -3.85
CA SER A 77 8.76 -5.62 -4.26
C SER A 77 8.23 -7.03 -4.49
N LEU A 78 7.28 -7.50 -3.69
CA LEU A 78 6.68 -8.83 -3.85
C LEU A 78 5.76 -8.86 -5.08
N SER A 79 4.93 -7.83 -5.29
CA SER A 79 4.05 -7.74 -6.45
C SER A 79 4.81 -7.77 -7.77
N HIS A 80 5.97 -7.10 -7.86
CA HIS A 80 6.82 -7.16 -9.05
C HIS A 80 7.39 -8.57 -9.30
N MET A 81 7.75 -9.30 -8.24
CA MET A 81 8.23 -10.68 -8.37
C MET A 81 7.13 -11.62 -8.87
N ASP A 82 5.91 -11.47 -8.34
CA ASP A 82 4.76 -12.29 -8.75
C ASP A 82 4.38 -12.03 -10.22
N GLU A 83 4.43 -10.77 -10.67
CA GLU A 83 4.15 -10.41 -12.06
C GLU A 83 5.20 -10.98 -13.04
N GLU A 84 6.47 -10.97 -12.64
CA GLU A 84 7.55 -11.58 -13.44
C GLU A 84 7.41 -13.10 -13.52
N ALA A 85 7.07 -13.76 -12.42
CA ALA A 85 6.81 -15.19 -12.40
C ALA A 85 5.62 -15.57 -13.28
N ALA A 86 4.52 -14.81 -13.22
CA ALA A 86 3.34 -15.03 -14.04
C ALA A 86 3.63 -14.88 -15.55
N LYS A 87 4.42 -13.88 -15.94
CA LYS A 87 4.84 -13.69 -17.34
C LYS A 87 5.71 -14.83 -17.86
N LYS A 88 6.64 -15.34 -17.04
CA LYS A 88 7.48 -16.49 -17.41
C LYS A 88 6.64 -17.75 -17.61
N LEU A 89 5.71 -18.03 -16.71
CA LEU A 89 4.75 -19.13 -16.85
C LEU A 89 3.90 -19.01 -18.12
N GLN A 90 3.39 -17.82 -18.44
CA GLN A 90 2.63 -17.59 -19.67
C GLN A 90 3.47 -17.80 -20.93
N GLN A 91 4.72 -17.32 -20.95
CA GLN A 91 5.62 -17.50 -22.09
C GLN A 91 5.95 -18.99 -22.31
N GLU A 92 6.23 -19.73 -21.25
CA GLU A 92 6.55 -21.16 -21.33
C GLU A 92 5.35 -21.97 -21.86
N GLN A 93 4.14 -21.64 -21.41
CA GLN A 93 2.90 -22.26 -21.90
C GLN A 93 2.65 -21.93 -23.38
N GLN A 94 2.94 -20.71 -23.82
CA GLN A 94 2.81 -20.30 -25.22
C GLN A 94 3.83 -21.00 -26.12
N GLN A 95 5.06 -21.19 -25.64
CA GLN A 95 6.11 -21.93 -26.37
C GLN A 95 5.76 -23.42 -26.53
N LEU A 96 5.24 -24.05 -25.47
CA LEU A 96 4.77 -25.44 -25.52
C LEU A 96 3.60 -25.62 -26.52
N LEU A 97 2.65 -24.68 -26.54
CA LEU A 97 1.55 -24.65 -27.52
C LEU A 97 2.08 -24.52 -28.96
N GLN A 98 3.07 -23.65 -29.20
CA GLN A 98 3.69 -23.52 -30.51
C GLN A 98 4.43 -24.79 -30.94
N GLN A 99 5.14 -25.46 -30.04
CA GLN A 99 5.79 -26.75 -30.36
C GLN A 99 4.77 -27.84 -30.70
N GLN A 100 3.65 -27.93 -29.98
CA GLN A 100 2.60 -28.90 -30.32
C GLN A 100 1.99 -28.64 -31.70
N GLN A 101 1.74 -27.39 -32.06
CA GLN A 101 1.23 -27.03 -33.39
C GLN A 101 2.21 -27.40 -34.51
N GLN A 102 3.51 -27.22 -34.29
CA GLN A 102 4.55 -27.60 -35.26
C GLN A 102 4.68 -29.12 -35.44
N MET A 103 4.38 -29.92 -34.42
CA MET A 103 4.37 -31.39 -34.54
C MET A 103 3.15 -31.91 -35.30
N GLN A 104 2.01 -31.22 -35.25
CA GLN A 104 0.79 -31.63 -35.97
C GLN A 104 0.78 -31.25 -37.46
N THR A 105 1.67 -30.34 -37.88
CA THR A 105 1.76 -29.84 -39.26
C THR A 105 2.83 -30.53 -40.12
N LYS A 106 3.52 -31.54 -39.57
CA LYS A 106 4.39 -32.47 -40.30
C LYS A 106 3.77 -33.85 -40.34
#